data_AF-A0A4Q7ZER6-F1
#
_entry.id   AF-A0A4Q7ZER6-F1
#
_cell.length_a   1.000
_cell.length_b   1.000
_cell.length_c   1.000
_cell.angle_alpha   90.00
_cell.angle_beta   90.00
_cell.angle_gamma   90.00
#
_symmetry.space_group_name_H-M   'P 1'
#
loop_
_entity.id
_entity.type
_entity.pdbx_description
1 polymer ?
#
loop_
_entity_poly.entity_id
_entity_poly.type
_entity_poly.pdbx_seq_one_letter_code
_entity_poly.pdbx_strand_id
1 'polypeptide(L)'
;MTSKPHESPDLDARPQRRTFTAEFKARILDEYESAPDAAARGAILRRERLYGSHILDWRKARDAGAAAGLTDRRQAAARAAKKAENAELARLQRENARLQAKLAKTETALAIMGKAHALLELLSESADAAPMSNPSSPRRSRR
;
A
#
# COMPACT_ATOMS: atom_id res chain seq x y z
N MET A 1 66.14 -47.36 12.11
CA MET A 1 65.82 -46.96 10.72
C MET A 1 64.32 -47.13 10.55
N THR A 2 63.56 -46.05 10.57
CA THR A 2 62.13 -46.08 10.21
C THR A 2 61.81 -44.77 9.52
N SER A 3 61.89 -44.79 8.18
CA SER A 3 61.60 -43.66 7.32
C SER A 3 60.08 -43.46 7.26
N LYS A 4 59.61 -42.26 7.56
CA LYS A 4 58.21 -41.86 7.39
C LYS A 4 58.02 -41.49 5.91
N PRO A 5 57.05 -42.06 5.19
CA PRO A 5 56.88 -41.77 3.76
C PRO A 5 56.54 -40.29 3.56
N HIS A 6 57.26 -39.65 2.63
CA HIS A 6 56.94 -38.33 2.13
C HIS A 6 55.68 -38.42 1.28
N GLU A 7 54.59 -37.85 1.78
CA GLU A 7 53.37 -37.64 1.01
C GLU A 7 53.65 -36.54 -0.02
N SER A 8 53.72 -36.93 -1.29
CA SER A 8 53.86 -36.00 -2.41
C SER A 8 52.55 -35.21 -2.56
N PRO A 9 52.58 -33.87 -2.66
CA PRO A 9 51.37 -33.08 -2.83
C PRO A 9 50.73 -33.41 -4.17
N ASP A 10 49.44 -33.74 -4.11
CA ASP A 10 48.59 -34.10 -5.24
C ASP A 10 48.55 -32.97 -6.27
N LEU A 11 49.11 -33.20 -7.47
CA LEU A 11 49.33 -32.18 -8.50
C LEU A 11 48.06 -31.85 -9.31
N ASP A 12 46.94 -32.54 -9.05
CA ASP A 12 45.67 -32.38 -9.76
C ASP A 12 44.67 -31.42 -9.07
N ALA A 13 45.10 -30.72 -8.02
CA ALA A 13 44.27 -29.71 -7.36
C ALA A 13 44.03 -28.49 -8.27
N ARG A 14 42.78 -28.29 -8.73
CA ARG A 14 42.38 -27.10 -9.50
C ARG A 14 42.76 -25.82 -8.75
N PRO A 15 43.32 -24.80 -9.44
CA PRO A 15 43.71 -23.55 -8.79
C PRO A 15 42.47 -22.84 -8.23
N GLN A 16 42.36 -22.83 -6.90
CA GLN A 16 41.24 -22.18 -6.21
C GLN A 16 41.43 -20.67 -6.26
N ARG A 17 40.49 -19.97 -6.92
CA ARG A 17 40.50 -18.51 -6.96
C ARG A 17 40.03 -17.98 -5.61
N ARG A 18 40.80 -17.04 -5.03
CA ARG A 18 40.44 -16.38 -3.77
C ARG A 18 39.12 -15.62 -3.95
N THR A 19 38.19 -15.80 -3.02
CA THR A 19 36.95 -15.02 -2.92
C THR A 19 37.08 -13.98 -1.79
N PHE A 20 36.55 -12.78 -2.02
CA PHE A 20 36.57 -11.70 -1.03
C PHE A 20 35.17 -11.54 -0.43
N THR A 21 35.04 -11.72 0.89
CA THR A 21 33.79 -11.52 1.62
C THR A 21 33.40 -10.03 1.64
N ALA A 22 32.12 -9.74 1.84
CA ALA A 22 31.64 -8.35 1.90
C ALA A 22 32.31 -7.56 3.04
N GLU A 23 32.46 -8.18 4.21
CA GLU A 23 33.14 -7.61 5.38
C GLU A 23 34.60 -7.29 5.09
N PHE A 24 35.32 -8.20 4.40
CA PHE A 24 36.70 -7.96 4.01
C PHE A 24 36.81 -6.76 3.07
N LYS A 25 35.92 -6.68 2.07
CA LYS A 25 35.90 -5.54 1.13
C LYS A 25 35.64 -4.22 1.86
N ALA A 26 34.66 -4.19 2.77
CA ALA A 26 34.33 -3.00 3.55
C ALA A 26 35.51 -2.53 4.40
N ARG A 27 36.12 -3.44 5.18
CA ARG A 27 37.29 -3.14 6.01
C ARG A 27 38.45 -2.55 5.20
N ILE A 28 38.75 -3.13 4.04
CA ILE A 28 39.84 -2.64 3.18
C ILE A 28 39.50 -1.29 2.57
N LEU A 29 38.24 -1.05 2.16
CA LEU A 29 37.82 0.26 1.67
C LEU A 29 37.98 1.33 2.76
N ASP A 30 37.55 1.05 3.99
CA ASP A 30 37.66 2.00 5.11
C ASP A 30 39.13 2.31 5.43
N GLU A 31 39.99 1.29 5.47
CA GLU A 31 41.43 1.47 5.69
C GLU A 31 42.08 2.26 4.53
N TYR A 32 41.69 1.99 3.28
CA TYR A 32 42.20 2.68 2.10
C TYR A 32 41.75 4.14 2.02
N GLU A 33 40.50 4.44 2.39
CA GLU A 33 39.94 5.79 2.44
C GLU A 33 40.51 6.62 3.60
N SER A 34 40.81 5.99 4.73
CA SER A 34 41.43 6.63 5.91
C SER A 34 42.95 6.84 5.80
N ALA A 35 43.59 6.25 4.78
CA ALA A 35 45.03 6.36 4.60
C ALA A 35 45.46 7.81 4.25
N PRO A 36 46.51 8.34 4.90
CA PRO A 36 46.88 9.76 4.81
C PRO A 36 47.43 10.17 3.45
N ASP A 37 48.10 9.25 2.76
CA ASP A 37 48.75 9.54 1.47
C ASP A 37 48.71 8.33 0.52
N ALA A 38 49.19 8.56 -0.71
CA ALA A 38 49.25 7.52 -1.74
C ALA A 38 50.22 6.38 -1.38
N ALA A 39 51.27 6.66 -0.58
CA ALA A 39 52.24 5.65 -0.17
C ALA A 39 51.62 4.64 0.81
N ALA A 40 50.86 5.12 1.80
CA ALA A 40 50.09 4.32 2.73
C ALA A 40 49.00 3.50 2.01
N ARG A 41 48.29 4.11 1.06
CA ARG A 41 47.35 3.39 0.18
C ARG A 41 48.03 2.26 -0.60
N GLY A 42 49.20 2.53 -1.17
CA GLY A 42 50.01 1.52 -1.86
C GLY A 42 50.50 0.40 -0.93
N ALA A 43 50.81 0.70 0.33
CA ALA A 43 51.21 -0.29 1.32
C ALA A 43 50.07 -1.27 1.66
N ILE A 44 48.85 -0.77 1.83
CA ILE A 44 47.65 -1.59 2.06
C ILE A 44 47.43 -2.55 0.87
N LEU A 45 47.50 -2.03 -0.35
CA LEU A 45 47.31 -2.85 -1.56
C LEU A 45 48.35 -3.97 -1.68
N ARG A 46 49.62 -3.66 -1.39
CA ARG A 46 50.70 -4.66 -1.42
C ARG A 46 50.55 -5.72 -0.33
N ARG A 47 50.16 -5.32 0.90
CA ARG A 47 49.93 -6.24 2.03
C ARG A 47 48.87 -7.29 1.69
N GLU A 48 47.79 -6.86 1.03
CA GLU A 48 46.64 -7.72 0.75
C GLU A 48 46.69 -8.37 -0.66
N ARG A 49 47.74 -8.07 -1.45
CA ARG A 49 47.89 -8.44 -2.87
C ARG A 49 46.71 -8.00 -3.73
N LEU A 50 46.26 -6.75 -3.53
CA LEU A 50 45.16 -6.15 -4.24
C LEU A 50 45.66 -5.18 -5.31
N TYR A 51 44.88 -5.06 -6.38
CA TYR A 51 45.06 -4.05 -7.41
C TYR A 51 44.12 -2.87 -7.18
N GLY A 52 44.47 -1.70 -7.68
CA GLY A 52 43.62 -0.51 -7.59
C GLY A 52 42.23 -0.71 -8.22
N SER A 53 42.12 -1.55 -9.25
CA SER A 53 40.84 -1.93 -9.85
C SER A 53 39.87 -2.53 -8.84
N HIS A 54 40.34 -3.37 -7.91
CA HIS A 54 39.50 -3.94 -6.87
C HIS A 54 38.86 -2.84 -6.00
N ILE A 55 39.63 -1.82 -5.64
CA ILE A 55 39.12 -0.69 -4.84
C ILE A 55 38.06 0.08 -5.62
N LEU A 56 38.32 0.39 -6.90
CA LEU A 56 37.33 1.06 -7.74
C LEU A 56 36.03 0.26 -7.86
N ASP A 57 36.14 -1.04 -8.14
CA ASP A 57 34.99 -1.91 -8.33
C ASP A 57 34.18 -2.07 -7.04
N TRP A 58 34.85 -2.19 -5.88
CA TRP A 58 34.17 -2.32 -4.59
C TRP A 58 33.51 -1.01 -4.16
N ARG A 59 34.08 0.16 -4.47
CA ARG A 59 33.41 1.46 -4.24
C ARG A 59 32.14 1.58 -5.08
N LYS A 60 32.22 1.27 -6.37
CA LYS A 60 31.04 1.24 -7.26
C LYS A 60 29.95 0.31 -6.74
N ALA A 61 30.33 -0.88 -6.28
CA ALA A 61 29.38 -1.84 -5.71
C ALA A 61 28.74 -1.34 -4.40
N ARG A 62 29.52 -0.68 -3.53
CA ARG A 62 29.01 -0.06 -2.28
C ARG A 62 27.99 1.03 -2.59
N ASP A 63 28.33 1.93 -3.52
CA ASP A 63 27.50 3.08 -3.87
C ASP A 63 26.21 2.63 -4.58
N ALA A 64 26.29 1.64 -5.47
CA ALA A 64 25.13 1.03 -6.11
C ALA A 64 24.20 0.33 -5.09
N GLY A 65 24.77 -0.40 -4.12
CA GLY A 65 24.00 -1.05 -3.05
C GLY A 65 23.33 -0.04 -2.11
N ALA A 66 24.00 1.05 -1.77
CA ALA A 66 23.43 2.13 -0.96
C ALA A 66 22.28 2.83 -1.70
N ALA A 67 22.45 3.11 -2.99
CA ALA A 67 21.40 3.70 -3.83
C ALA A 67 20.18 2.79 -3.93
N ALA A 68 20.37 1.49 -4.23
CA ALA A 68 19.30 0.50 -4.31
C ALA A 68 18.53 0.37 -2.97
N GLY A 69 19.24 0.32 -1.85
CA GLY A 69 18.62 0.24 -0.53
C GLY A 69 17.78 1.47 -0.16
N LEU A 70 18.19 2.67 -0.61
CA LEU A 70 17.41 3.89 -0.44
C LEU A 70 16.16 3.89 -1.32
N THR A 71 16.28 3.47 -2.60
CA THR A 71 15.15 3.45 -3.52
C THR A 71 14.10 2.42 -3.13
N ASP A 72 14.51 1.21 -2.73
CA ASP A 72 13.58 0.15 -2.35
C ASP A 72 12.78 0.52 -1.10
N ARG A 73 13.43 1.10 -0.09
CA ARG A 73 12.74 1.57 1.12
C ARG A 73 11.74 2.68 0.80
N ARG A 74 12.13 3.66 -0.02
CA ARG A 74 11.25 4.78 -0.39
C ARG A 74 10.05 4.30 -1.23
N GLN A 75 10.28 3.40 -2.17
CA GLN A 75 9.22 2.84 -3.00
C GLN A 75 8.27 1.93 -2.19
N ALA A 76 8.79 1.13 -1.27
CA ALA A 76 7.96 0.29 -0.39
C ALA A 76 7.02 1.13 0.49
N ALA A 77 7.54 2.21 1.09
CA ALA A 77 6.74 3.14 1.88
C ALA A 77 5.64 3.82 1.04
N ALA A 78 5.98 4.29 -0.17
CA ALA A 78 5.01 4.92 -1.07
C ALA A 78 3.89 3.95 -1.50
N ARG A 79 4.22 2.68 -1.80
CA ARG A 79 3.23 1.64 -2.14
C ARG A 79 2.30 1.33 -0.96
N ALA A 80 2.83 1.28 0.26
CA ALA A 80 2.04 1.05 1.46
C ALA A 80 1.05 2.20 1.72
N ALA A 81 1.51 3.45 1.60
CA ALA A 81 0.67 4.64 1.74
C ALA A 81 -0.48 4.64 0.70
N LYS A 82 -0.16 4.41 -0.58
CA LYS A 82 -1.18 4.33 -1.64
C LYS A 82 -2.20 3.20 -1.41
N LYS A 83 -1.77 2.07 -0.85
CA LYS A 83 -2.68 0.97 -0.51
C LYS A 83 -3.65 1.35 0.61
N ALA A 84 -3.17 2.07 1.62
CA ALA A 84 -4.00 2.56 2.72
C ALA A 84 -5.05 3.57 2.21
N GLU A 85 -4.63 4.54 1.39
CA GLU A 85 -5.50 5.53 0.76
C GLU A 85 -6.61 4.87 -0.08
N ASN A 86 -6.25 3.90 -0.92
CA ASN A 86 -7.22 3.17 -1.73
C ASN A 86 -8.23 2.38 -0.89
N ALA A 87 -7.80 1.82 0.25
CA ALA A 87 -8.70 1.10 1.15
C ALA A 87 -9.69 2.05 1.84
N GLU A 88 -9.25 3.25 2.21
CA GLU A 88 -10.10 4.27 2.79
C GLU A 88 -11.11 4.81 1.77
N LEU A 89 -10.68 5.10 0.54
CA LEU A 89 -11.58 5.49 -0.55
C LEU A 89 -12.67 4.44 -0.79
N ALA A 90 -12.31 3.15 -0.85
CA ALA A 90 -13.27 2.08 -1.02
C ALA A 90 -14.27 2.00 0.14
N ARG A 91 -13.81 2.23 1.38
CA ARG A 91 -14.69 2.30 2.55
C ARG A 91 -15.66 3.48 2.45
N LEU A 92 -15.14 4.67 2.15
CA LEU A 92 -15.93 5.89 2.03
C LEU A 92 -16.98 5.78 0.92
N GLN A 93 -16.64 5.18 -0.22
CA GLN A 93 -17.60 4.94 -1.30
C GLN A 93 -18.75 4.02 -0.88
N ARG A 94 -18.45 2.93 -0.14
CA ARG A 94 -19.50 2.03 0.38
C ARG A 94 -20.40 2.72 1.39
N GLU A 95 -19.81 3.53 2.26
CA GLU A 95 -20.57 4.30 3.25
C GLU A 95 -21.45 5.35 2.58
N ASN A 96 -20.92 6.06 1.58
CA ASN A 96 -21.68 7.03 0.80
C ASN A 96 -22.87 6.37 0.09
N ALA A 97 -22.65 5.25 -0.61
CA ALA A 97 -23.73 4.49 -1.26
C ALA A 97 -24.81 4.04 -0.25
N ARG A 98 -24.41 3.58 0.93
CA ARG A 98 -25.34 3.19 2.00
C ARG A 98 -26.14 4.39 2.51
N LEU A 99 -25.50 5.54 2.71
CA LEU A 99 -26.16 6.75 3.17
C LEU A 99 -27.13 7.29 2.12
N GLN A 100 -26.75 7.30 0.85
CA GLN A 100 -27.63 7.67 -0.26
C GLN A 100 -28.88 6.78 -0.32
N ALA A 101 -28.72 5.46 -0.18
CA ALA A 101 -29.86 4.55 -0.15
C ALA A 101 -30.81 4.81 1.04
N LYS A 102 -30.27 5.17 2.21
CA LYS A 102 -31.09 5.57 3.37
C LYS A 102 -31.84 6.88 3.10
N LEU A 103 -31.16 7.87 2.53
CA LEU A 103 -31.75 9.15 2.16
C LEU A 103 -32.92 8.97 1.19
N ALA A 104 -32.72 8.21 0.11
CA ALA A 104 -33.78 7.91 -0.85
C ALA A 104 -34.99 7.23 -0.19
N LYS A 105 -34.75 6.30 0.75
CA LYS A 105 -35.83 5.65 1.51
C LYS A 105 -36.59 6.64 2.42
N THR A 106 -35.90 7.57 3.06
CA THR A 106 -36.57 8.60 3.89
C THR A 106 -37.35 9.60 3.04
N GLU A 107 -36.80 10.02 1.90
CA GLU A 107 -37.47 10.96 0.98
C GLU A 107 -38.74 10.35 0.39
N THR A 108 -38.69 9.08 -0.01
CA THR A 108 -39.89 8.36 -0.49
C THR A 108 -40.96 8.22 0.60
N ALA A 109 -40.57 7.93 1.84
CA ALA A 109 -41.53 7.90 2.95
C ALA A 109 -42.18 9.27 3.16
N LEU A 110 -41.39 10.36 3.15
CA LEU A 110 -41.90 11.73 3.26
C LEU A 110 -42.87 12.07 2.12
N ALA A 111 -42.56 11.67 0.89
CA ALA A 111 -43.44 11.88 -0.26
C ALA A 111 -44.77 11.14 -0.12
N ILE A 112 -44.77 9.90 0.39
CA ILE A 112 -46.00 9.14 0.65
C ILE A 112 -46.84 9.82 1.74
N MET A 113 -46.22 10.23 2.85
CA MET A 113 -46.92 10.91 3.95
C MET A 113 -47.53 12.23 3.49
N GLY A 114 -46.81 13.02 2.68
CA GLY A 114 -47.32 14.26 2.11
C GLY A 114 -48.54 14.03 1.21
N LYS A 115 -48.53 12.99 0.38
CA LYS A 115 -49.69 12.61 -0.45
C LYS A 115 -50.88 12.16 0.39
N ALA A 116 -50.64 11.36 1.44
CA ALA A 116 -51.71 10.92 2.34
C ALA A 116 -52.36 12.10 3.06
N HIS A 117 -51.56 13.06 3.54
CA HIS A 117 -52.08 14.28 4.16
C HIS A 117 -52.93 15.10 3.18
N ALA A 118 -52.46 15.31 1.94
CA ALA A 118 -53.23 16.03 0.92
C ALA A 118 -54.57 15.34 0.58
N LEU A 119 -54.62 14.00 0.56
CA LEU A 119 -55.87 13.26 0.35
C LEU A 119 -56.85 13.44 1.51
N LEU A 120 -56.36 13.48 2.75
CA LEU A 120 -57.20 13.71 3.92
C LEU A 120 -57.81 15.12 3.93
N GLU A 121 -57.05 16.14 3.54
CA GLU A 121 -57.56 17.51 3.39
C GLU A 121 -58.70 17.58 2.36
N LEU A 122 -58.52 16.96 1.18
CA LEU A 122 -59.56 16.90 0.14
C LEU A 122 -60.84 16.20 0.61
N LEU A 123 -60.70 15.10 1.36
CA LEU A 123 -61.85 14.39 1.92
C LEU A 123 -62.57 15.24 2.98
N SER A 124 -61.82 15.94 3.84
CA SER A 124 -62.38 16.86 4.84
C SER A 124 -63.18 17.99 4.18
N GLU A 125 -62.61 18.66 3.18
CA GLU A 125 -63.27 19.75 2.45
C GLU A 125 -64.54 19.28 1.74
N SER A 126 -64.55 18.06 1.20
CA SER A 126 -65.74 17.47 0.57
C SER A 126 -66.85 17.11 1.57
N ALA A 127 -66.50 16.79 2.82
CA ALA A 127 -67.46 16.41 3.86
C ALA A 127 -68.22 17.62 4.42
N ASP A 128 -67.57 18.79 4.50
CA ASP A 128 -68.21 20.03 4.95
C ASP A 128 -69.15 20.65 3.89
N ALA A 129 -69.06 20.21 2.63
CA ALA A 129 -69.83 20.79 1.52
C ALA A 129 -71.28 20.27 1.36
N ALA A 130 -71.74 19.30 2.16
CA ALA A 130 -73.06 18.69 2.00
C ALA A 130 -74.07 19.09 3.10
N PRO A 131 -75.03 20.01 2.87
CA PRO A 131 -76.16 20.17 3.77
C PRO A 131 -77.19 19.05 3.56
N MET A 132 -77.41 18.24 4.59
CA MET A 132 -78.39 17.15 4.62
C MET A 132 -79.83 17.70 4.53
N SER A 133 -80.42 17.80 3.34
CA SER A 133 -81.86 18.01 3.17
C SER A 133 -82.58 16.66 3.08
N ASN A 134 -83.36 16.32 4.11
CA ASN A 134 -84.13 15.08 4.19
C ASN A 134 -85.51 15.23 3.47
N PRO A 135 -85.83 14.48 2.40
CA PRO A 135 -87.14 14.60 1.77
C PRO A 135 -88.13 13.62 2.41
N SER A 136 -88.99 14.14 3.28
CA SER A 136 -90.22 13.46 3.71
C SER A 136 -91.15 13.27 2.50
N SER A 137 -91.46 12.02 2.14
CA SER A 137 -92.43 11.70 1.07
C SER A 137 -93.81 11.40 1.65
N PRO A 138 -94.91 12.01 1.16
CA PRO A 138 -96.25 11.68 1.61
C PRO A 138 -96.79 10.42 0.90
N ARG A 139 -97.51 9.61 1.67
CA ARG A 139 -98.25 8.42 1.23
C ARG A 139 -99.22 8.76 0.09
N ARG A 140 -99.05 8.09 -1.06
CA ARG A 140 -99.94 8.19 -2.22
C ARG A 140 -101.24 7.42 -1.95
N SER A 141 -102.38 8.11 -1.92
CA SER A 141 -103.72 7.53 -1.83
C SER A 141 -104.12 6.89 -3.16
N ARG A 142 -104.70 5.68 -3.09
CA ARG A 142 -105.28 4.92 -4.20
C ARG A 142 -106.51 5.61 -4.78
N ARG A 143 -106.69 5.54 -6.10
CA ARG A 143 -107.99 5.36 -6.75
C ARG A 143 -107.81 4.61 -8.05
#